data_AF-A0A431WF47-F1
#
_entry.id   AF-A0A431WF47-F1
#
_cell.length_a   1.000
_cell.length_b   1.000
_cell.length_c   1.000
_cell.angle_alpha   90.00
_cell.angle_beta   90.00
_cell.angle_gamma   90.00
#
_symmetry.space_group_name_H-M   'P 1'
#
loop_
_entity.id
_entity.type
_entity.pdbx_description
1 polymer ?
#
loop_
_entity_poly.entity_id
_entity_poly.type
_entity_poly.pdbx_seq_one_letter_code
_entity_poly.pdbx_strand_id
1 'polypeptide(L)' 'MKEEKEPMNDAIDHLNKIEGNVGNLVQTDLKKLPKPIRYFGYFMFSFFSITILLLLVLQFIK' A
#
# COMPACT_ATOMS: atom_id res chain seq x y z
N MET A 1 -0.41 34.11 0.32
CA MET A 1 -1.08 34.27 1.62
C MET A 1 -0.47 33.21 2.53
N LYS A 2 0.05 33.56 3.70
CA LYS A 2 0.54 32.56 4.65
C LYS A 2 -0.72 31.89 5.21
N GLU A 3 -0.95 30.63 4.85
CA GLU A 3 -2.02 29.84 5.45
C GLU A 3 -1.71 29.71 6.93
N GLU A 4 -2.42 30.48 7.75
CA GLU A 4 -2.43 30.30 9.19
C GLU A 4 -2.95 28.89 9.45
N LYS A 5 -2.07 28.02 9.95
CA LYS A 5 -2.46 26.67 10.37
C LYS A 5 -3.40 26.82 11.55
N GLU A 6 -4.70 26.76 11.28
CA GLU A 6 -5.70 26.73 12.33
C GLU A 6 -5.43 25.52 13.24
N PRO A 7 -5.62 25.65 14.57
CA PRO A 7 -5.28 24.59 15.54
C PRO A 7 -6.02 23.28 15.26
N MET A 8 -7.16 23.35 14.57
CA MET A 8 -7.93 22.18 14.13
C MET A 8 -7.22 21.39 13.02
N ASN A 9 -6.49 22.05 12.13
CA ASN A 9 -5.71 21.38 11.08
C ASN A 9 -4.50 20.64 11.65
N ASP A 10 -3.83 21.19 12.68
CA ASP A 10 -2.70 20.51 13.34
C ASP A 10 -3.16 19.27 14.13
N ALA A 11 -4.31 19.33 14.81
CA ALA A 11 -4.86 18.17 15.51
C ALA A 11 -5.27 17.05 14.54
N ILE A 12 -5.93 17.42 13.43
CA ILE A 12 -6.34 16.48 12.38
C ILE A 12 -5.12 15.89 11.66
N ASP A 13 -4.09 16.69 11.37
CA ASP A 13 -2.83 16.21 10.78
C ASP A 13 -2.11 15.24 11.72
N HIS A 14 -2.09 15.53 13.02
CA HIS A 14 -1.48 14.64 14.00
C HIS A 14 -2.25 13.32 14.13
N LEU A 15 -3.59 13.37 14.17
CA LEU A 15 -4.43 12.18 14.14
C LEU A 15 -4.17 11.36 12.87
N ASN A 16 -4.17 12.00 11.70
CA ASN A 16 -3.88 11.36 10.41
C ASN A 16 -2.47 10.75 10.35
N LYS A 17 -1.51 11.32 11.08
CA LYS A 17 -0.13 10.82 11.18
C LYS A 17 -0.01 9.64 12.13
N ILE A 18 -0.76 9.59 13.23
CA ILE A 18 -0.72 8.49 14.22
C ILE A 18 -1.62 7.33 13.80
N GLU A 19 -2.88 7.62 13.48
CA GLU A 19 -3.89 6.62 13.13
C GLU A 19 -3.70 6.12 11.69
N GLY A 20 -2.98 6.90 10.88
CA GLY A 20 -2.72 6.60 9.49
C GLY A 20 -3.92 6.98 8.63
N ASN A 21 -3.73 7.96 7.75
CA ASN A 21 -4.74 8.29 6.75
C ASN A 21 -4.95 7.10 5.79
N VAL A 22 -6.13 6.48 5.84
CA VAL A 22 -6.59 5.44 4.89
C VAL A 22 -6.49 5.89 3.43
N GLY A 23 -6.63 7.19 3.16
CA GLY A 23 -6.45 7.77 1.82
C GLY A 23 -5.02 7.68 1.27
N ASN A 24 -4.01 7.51 2.14
CA ASN A 24 -2.61 7.33 1.74
C ASN A 24 -2.18 5.87 1.60
N LEU A 25 -3.05 4.89 1.88
CA LEU A 25 -2.71 3.47 1.75
C LEU A 25 -2.37 3.06 0.32
N VAL A 26 -2.92 3.76 -0.68
CA VAL A 26 -2.57 3.58 -2.10
C VAL A 26 -1.11 3.99 -2.37
N GLN A 27 -0.55 4.91 -1.58
CA GLN A 27 0.87 5.28 -1.59
C GLN A 27 1.66 4.58 -0.47
N THR A 28 1.31 3.32 -0.15
CA THR A 28 2.15 2.54 0.76
C THR A 28 3.51 2.31 0.13
N ASP A 29 4.49 3.08 0.59
CA ASP A 29 5.88 2.97 0.15
C ASP A 29 6.41 1.62 0.60
N LEU A 30 6.44 0.65 -0.32
CA LEU A 30 6.95 -0.71 -0.07
C LEU A 30 8.38 -0.69 0.50
N LYS A 31 9.13 0.41 0.28
CA LYS A 31 10.48 0.63 0.82
C LYS A 31 10.49 1.03 2.30
N LYS A 32 9.35 1.35 2.91
CA LYS A 32 9.20 1.61 4.35
C LYS A 32 8.81 0.37 5.15
N LEU A 33 8.40 -0.71 4.49
CA LEU A 33 8.02 -1.95 5.17
C LEU A 33 9.25 -2.67 5.76
N PRO A 34 9.12 -3.31 6.94
CA PRO A 34 10.15 -4.16 7.52
C PRO A 34 10.61 -5.25 6.54
N LYS A 35 11.89 -5.62 6.59
CA LYS A 35 12.49 -6.60 5.66
C LYS A 35 11.64 -7.88 5.51
N PRO A 36 11.18 -8.55 6.59
CA PRO A 36 10.41 -9.79 6.46
C PRO A 36 9.10 -9.60 5.67
N ILE A 37 8.36 -8.54 5.98
CA ILE A 37 7.08 -8.22 5.33
C ILE A 37 7.31 -7.87 3.86
N ARG A 38 8.41 -7.16 3.54
CA ARG A 38 8.76 -6.85 2.15
C ARG A 38 9.05 -8.12 1.34
N TYR A 39 9.86 -9.04 1.86
CA TYR A 39 10.13 -10.31 1.19
C TYR A 39 8.85 -11.14 1.00
N PHE A 40 8.01 -11.18 2.03
CA PHE A 40 6.70 -11.84 1.93
C PHE A 40 5.84 -11.23 0.82
N GLY A 41 5.76 -9.90 0.74
CA GLY A 41 5.04 -9.20 -0.33
C GLY A 41 5.54 -9.57 -1.74
N TYR A 42 6.87 -9.61 -1.95
CA TYR A 42 7.44 -10.04 -3.23
C TYR A 42 7.14 -11.51 -3.55
N PHE A 43 7.20 -12.40 -2.56
CA PHE A 43 6.83 -13.80 -2.73
C PHE A 43 5.37 -13.95 -3.13
N MET A 44 4.45 -13.31 -2.41
CA MET A 44 3.02 -13.35 -2.68
C MET A 44 2.69 -12.79 -4.07
N PHE A 45 3.28 -11.65 -4.43
CA PHE A 45 3.06 -11.04 -5.74
C PHE A 45 3.53 -11.96 -6.87
N SER A 46 4.71 -12.57 -6.72
CA SER A 46 5.24 -13.54 -7.69
C SER A 46 4.34 -14.78 -7.80
N PHE A 47 3.95 -15.35 -6.67
CA PHE A 47 3.06 -16.51 -6.61
C PHE A 47 1.74 -16.25 -7.34
N PHE A 48 1.03 -15.17 -6.99
CA PHE A 48 -0.23 -14.83 -7.65
C PHE A 48 -0.06 -14.52 -9.14
N SER A 49 1.02 -13.83 -9.52
CA SER A 49 1.30 -13.55 -10.93
C SER A 49 1.46 -14.83 -11.74
N ILE A 50 2.18 -15.82 -11.21
CA ILE A 50 2.36 -17.12 -11.85
C ILE A 50 1.05 -17.90 -11.87
N THR A 51 0.29 -17.93 -10.78
CA THR A 51 -1.00 -18.62 -10.72
C THR A 51 -1.99 -18.05 -11.73
N ILE A 52 -2.11 -16.72 -11.83
CA ILE A 52 -2.98 -16.06 -12.80
C ILE A 52 -2.54 -16.39 -14.23
N LEU A 53 -1.24 -16.32 -14.52
CA LEU A 53 -0.70 -16.68 -15.83
C LEU A 53 -1.06 -18.14 -16.19
N LEU A 54 -0.89 -19.07 -15.24
CA LEU A 54 -1.22 -20.48 -15.45
C LEU A 54 -2.72 -20.67 -15.73
N LEU A 55 -3.59 -20.02 -14.96
CA LEU A 55 -5.04 -20.08 -15.18
C LEU A 55 -5.44 -19.53 -16.54
N LEU A 56 -4.83 -18.42 -16.98
CA LEU A 56 -5.04 -17.88 -18.32
C LEU A 56 -4.61 -18.89 -19.39
N VAL A 57 -3.44 -19.49 -19.25
CA VAL A 57 -2.95 -20.50 -20.20
C VAL A 57 -3.89 -21.71 -20.25
N LEU A 58 -4.34 -22.23 -19.10
CA LEU A 58 -5.33 -23.32 -19.05
C LEU A 58 -6.64 -22.93 -19.73
N GLN A 59 -7.09 -21.69 -19.55
CA GLN A 59 -8.30 -21.16 -20.16
C GLN A 59 -8.21 -21.08 -21.69
N PHE A 60 -7.01 -20.89 -22.27
CA PHE A 60 -6.81 -20.89 -23.72
C PHE A 60 -6.55 -22.29 -24.31
N ILE A 61 -6.10 -23.24 -23.51
CA ILE A 61 -5.87 -24.63 -23.93
C ILE A 61 -7.16 -25.46 -23.89
N LYS A 62 -8.10 -25.12 -23.00
CA LYS A 62 -9.41 -25.77 -22.84
C LYS A 62 -10.48 -25.10 -23.69
#